data_AF-A0A927MQE2-F1
#
_entry.id   AF-A0A927MQE2-F1
#
_cell.length_a   1.000
_cell.length_b   1.000
_cell.length_c   1.000
_cell.angle_alpha   90.00
_cell.angle_beta   90.00
_cell.angle_gamma   90.00
#
_symmetry.space_group_name_H-M   'P 1'
#
loop_
_entity.id
_entity.type
_entity.pdbx_description
1 polymer ?
#
loop_
_entity_poly.entity_id
_entity_poly.type
_entity_poly.pdbx_seq_one_letter_code
_entity_poly.pdbx_strand_id
1 'polypeptide(L)'
;MSNRKITQGGESVRGGTMCTQHARCKVGDHGDGDINMASPYVRRLRLAQELSARLKASRRSQQDLARQLSWDRSKVTRLLNGDAVRPNESEVVAVLNALEVSGDEFARLRAMARDAAHRGWWVGRAKRMGERQAVHADLESGAATIREYQQTWAPGLLQTPDYVRALTRYDDLTLPGVLKAELDAEVMIKGRAQRQLMRQAPDGPTYEVVIDEGVLMRPTAPLEILATQLRHLAAVSDKTTVYVLPKKALIDAYSVPRSSFSLFTYADPGDGTIVLEDCVTSDLVLNDPEGVKPYEVLYARLKRAALPADESARLLEKAADEMMKGIMS
;
A
#
# COMPACT_ATOMS: atom_id res chain seq x y z
N MET A 1 -71.23 -27.49 -32.33
CA MET A 1 -72.10 -28.62 -31.94
C MET A 1 -71.35 -29.45 -30.92
N SER A 2 -71.96 -29.64 -29.72
CA SER A 2 -71.83 -30.78 -28.78
C SER A 2 -70.43 -31.31 -28.39
N ASN A 3 -70.09 -31.65 -27.14
CA ASN A 3 -70.75 -31.55 -25.85
C ASN A 3 -69.72 -31.91 -24.75
N ARG A 4 -70.03 -31.56 -23.51
CA ARG A 4 -69.25 -31.72 -22.26
C ARG A 4 -69.08 -33.16 -21.76
N LYS A 5 -68.10 -33.36 -20.84
CA LYS A 5 -68.13 -34.06 -19.52
C LYS A 5 -66.71 -33.93 -18.92
N ILE A 6 -66.37 -33.24 -17.82
CA ILE A 6 -66.71 -33.29 -16.37
C ILE A 6 -66.56 -34.67 -15.70
N THR A 7 -65.53 -34.78 -14.84
CA THR A 7 -65.48 -35.27 -13.42
C THR A 7 -64.01 -35.23 -12.95
N GLN A 8 -63.55 -34.33 -12.07
CA GLN A 8 -63.52 -34.32 -10.58
C GLN A 8 -62.77 -35.46 -9.85
N GLY A 9 -61.92 -35.05 -8.89
CA GLY A 9 -61.26 -35.84 -7.81
C GLY A 9 -59.81 -36.21 -8.13
N GLY A 10 -58.78 -35.99 -7.31
CA GLY A 10 -58.65 -35.61 -5.92
C GLY A 10 -57.30 -36.14 -5.41
N GLU A 11 -56.70 -35.41 -4.48
CA GLU A 11 -55.63 -35.81 -3.55
C GLU A 11 -54.15 -35.86 -3.96
N SER A 12 -53.40 -35.32 -3.01
CA SER A 12 -51.98 -35.03 -2.97
C SER A 12 -51.10 -36.22 -2.57
N VAL A 13 -49.81 -36.01 -2.80
CA VAL A 13 -48.62 -36.33 -2.00
C VAL A 13 -47.71 -37.33 -2.71
N ARG A 14 -46.50 -36.88 -3.08
CA ARG A 14 -45.19 -37.34 -2.57
C ARG A 14 -44.07 -36.88 -3.50
N GLY A 15 -42.95 -36.52 -2.87
CA GLY A 15 -41.80 -35.89 -3.50
C GLY A 15 -41.13 -36.75 -4.56
N GLY A 16 -40.54 -36.07 -5.52
CA GLY A 16 -39.81 -36.66 -6.63
C GLY A 16 -38.90 -35.60 -7.24
N THR A 17 -37.69 -35.54 -6.69
CA THR A 17 -36.48 -34.84 -7.10
C THR A 17 -36.43 -34.41 -8.58
N MET A 18 -36.54 -33.10 -8.85
CA MET A 18 -36.16 -32.55 -10.15
C MET A 18 -34.64 -32.51 -10.27
N CYS A 19 -34.13 -33.41 -11.09
CA CYS A 19 -32.82 -33.35 -11.72
C CYS A 19 -32.65 -31.99 -12.41
N THR A 20 -31.80 -31.13 -11.88
CA THR A 20 -31.20 -30.03 -12.66
C THR A 20 -29.69 -30.21 -12.62
N GLN A 21 -29.15 -30.69 -13.73
CA GLN A 21 -27.72 -30.72 -13.99
C GLN A 21 -27.18 -29.29 -14.02
N HIS A 22 -26.73 -28.80 -12.86
CA HIS A 22 -25.79 -27.71 -12.80
C HIS A 22 -24.39 -28.29 -13.01
N ALA A 23 -23.85 -28.08 -14.21
CA ALA A 23 -22.45 -28.28 -14.49
C ALA A 23 -21.63 -27.48 -13.46
N ARG A 24 -20.97 -28.20 -12.55
CA ARG A 24 -20.00 -27.63 -11.61
C ARG A 24 -18.82 -27.12 -12.43
N CYS A 25 -18.80 -25.82 -12.72
CA CYS A 25 -17.55 -25.12 -12.97
C CYS A 25 -16.73 -25.22 -11.69
N LYS A 26 -15.68 -26.04 -11.71
CA LYS A 26 -14.67 -26.07 -10.65
C LYS A 26 -14.00 -24.70 -10.62
N VAL A 27 -14.42 -23.85 -9.69
CA VAL A 27 -13.62 -22.70 -9.27
C VAL A 27 -12.34 -23.30 -8.71
N GLY A 28 -11.21 -22.95 -9.35
CA GLY A 28 -9.90 -23.33 -8.89
C GLY A 28 -9.70 -22.83 -7.47
N ASP A 29 -9.26 -23.75 -6.61
CA ASP A 29 -8.77 -23.50 -5.26
C ASP A 29 -7.61 -22.50 -5.34
N HIS A 30 -7.94 -21.21 -5.16
CA HIS A 30 -6.96 -20.13 -5.05
C HIS A 30 -6.95 -19.73 -3.59
N GLY A 31 -5.89 -20.14 -2.90
CA GLY A 31 -5.70 -20.02 -1.46
C GLY A 31 -6.08 -18.66 -0.90
N ASP A 32 -7.08 -18.69 -0.05
CA ASP A 32 -7.66 -17.59 0.72
C ASP A 32 -6.76 -17.15 1.91
N GLY A 33 -5.44 -17.38 1.80
CA GLY A 33 -4.50 -17.35 2.94
C GLY A 33 -3.43 -16.27 2.95
N ASP A 34 -3.28 -15.49 1.87
CA ASP A 34 -2.09 -14.62 1.66
C ASP A 34 -2.36 -13.11 1.83
N ILE A 35 -3.53 -12.72 2.35
CA ILE A 35 -3.94 -11.31 2.44
C ILE A 35 -3.27 -10.56 3.59
N ASN A 36 -2.73 -11.27 4.58
CA ASN A 36 -2.07 -10.72 5.77
C ASN A 36 -0.61 -11.20 5.87
N MET A 37 0.21 -10.85 4.88
CA MET A 37 1.64 -11.08 4.92
C MET A 37 2.33 -9.81 5.42
N ALA A 38 3.08 -9.86 6.53
CA ALA A 38 3.84 -8.69 6.96
C ALA A 38 4.90 -8.30 5.92
N SER A 39 5.12 -6.99 5.74
CA SER A 39 5.99 -6.38 4.74
C SER A 39 7.36 -7.08 4.64
N PRO A 40 7.68 -7.76 3.52
CA PRO A 40 9.02 -8.22 3.18
C PRO A 40 10.10 -7.15 3.36
N TYR A 41 9.83 -5.89 3.00
CA TYR A 41 10.76 -4.79 3.21
C TYR A 41 11.06 -4.60 4.71
N VAL A 42 10.03 -4.47 5.54
CA VAL A 42 10.19 -4.31 7.00
C VAL A 42 10.86 -5.51 7.63
N ARG A 43 10.47 -6.74 7.24
CA ARG A 43 11.08 -7.97 7.76
C ARG A 43 12.58 -8.02 7.46
N ARG A 44 13.01 -7.56 6.29
CA ARG A 44 14.45 -7.46 5.95
C ARG A 44 15.15 -6.43 6.81
N LEU A 45 14.54 -5.26 7.03
CA LEU A 45 15.09 -4.24 7.94
C LEU A 45 15.21 -4.77 9.37
N ARG A 46 14.19 -5.47 9.87
CA ARG A 46 14.17 -6.07 11.20
C ARG A 46 15.30 -7.09 11.37
N LEU A 47 15.47 -7.98 10.39
CA LEU A 47 16.58 -8.92 10.36
C LEU A 47 17.93 -8.20 10.35
N ALA A 48 18.07 -7.17 9.52
CA ALA A 48 19.30 -6.40 9.38
C ALA A 48 19.67 -5.67 10.68
N GLN A 49 18.69 -5.10 11.38
CA GLN A 49 18.85 -4.48 12.70
C GLN A 49 19.33 -5.50 13.75
N GLU A 50 18.73 -6.68 13.80
CA GLU A 50 19.14 -7.74 14.73
C GLU A 50 20.57 -8.22 14.43
N LEU A 51 20.90 -8.47 13.16
CA LEU A 51 22.25 -8.88 12.76
C LEU A 51 23.28 -7.79 13.07
N SER A 52 22.94 -6.53 12.83
CA SER A 52 23.80 -5.37 13.17
C SER A 52 24.01 -5.24 14.67
N ALA A 53 22.96 -5.45 15.48
CA ALA A 53 23.06 -5.44 16.93
C ALA A 53 24.00 -6.55 17.44
N ARG A 54 23.95 -7.75 16.86
CA ARG A 54 24.85 -8.87 17.22
C ARG A 54 26.28 -8.63 16.78
N LEU A 55 26.50 -8.07 15.60
CA LEU A 55 27.84 -7.66 15.18
C LEU A 55 28.43 -6.60 16.13
N LYS A 56 27.63 -5.61 16.53
CA LYS A 56 28.05 -4.59 17.50
C LYS A 56 28.38 -5.22 18.86
N ALA A 57 27.57 -6.15 19.33
CA ALA A 57 27.79 -6.86 20.61
C ALA A 57 29.06 -7.72 20.60
N SER A 58 29.39 -8.35 19.46
CA SER A 58 30.63 -9.14 19.31
C SER A 58 31.89 -8.28 19.22
N ARG A 59 31.76 -6.95 19.12
CA ARG A 59 32.85 -5.98 18.94
C ARG A 59 33.71 -6.22 17.69
N ARG A 60 33.20 -6.97 16.72
CA ARG A 60 33.86 -7.20 15.42
C ARG A 60 33.41 -6.14 14.41
N SER A 61 34.28 -5.80 13.47
CA SER A 61 33.91 -4.91 12.35
C SER A 61 33.22 -5.68 11.21
N GLN A 62 32.52 -4.97 10.33
CA GLN A 62 31.97 -5.56 9.10
C GLN A 62 33.09 -6.19 8.23
N GLN A 63 34.29 -5.59 8.24
CA GLN A 63 35.44 -6.12 7.52
C GLN A 63 35.95 -7.43 8.12
N ASP A 64 35.92 -7.58 9.45
CA ASP A 64 36.31 -8.82 10.12
C ASP A 64 35.34 -9.95 9.80
N LEU A 65 34.04 -9.65 9.86
CA LEU A 65 32.99 -10.60 9.49
C LEU A 65 33.12 -11.01 8.01
N ALA A 66 33.37 -10.07 7.11
CA ALA A 66 33.60 -10.34 5.68
C ALA A 66 34.80 -11.26 5.46
N ARG A 67 35.93 -11.00 6.15
CA ARG A 67 37.14 -11.85 6.08
C ARG A 67 36.88 -13.26 6.59
N GLN A 68 36.21 -13.41 7.73
CA GLN A 68 35.91 -14.72 8.32
C GLN A 68 34.99 -15.55 7.40
N LEU A 69 34.04 -14.91 6.73
CA LEU A 69 33.09 -15.57 5.83
C LEU A 69 33.62 -15.73 4.40
N SER A 70 34.81 -15.20 4.09
CA SER A 70 35.34 -15.11 2.72
C SER A 70 34.38 -14.40 1.75
N TRP A 71 33.72 -13.33 2.22
CA TRP A 71 32.79 -12.51 1.43
C TRP A 71 33.37 -11.15 1.11
N ASP A 72 32.85 -10.54 0.05
CA ASP A 72 33.08 -9.11 -0.20
C ASP A 72 32.40 -8.26 0.89
N ARG A 73 33.06 -7.18 1.33
CA ARG A 73 32.52 -6.28 2.37
C ARG A 73 31.15 -5.72 1.98
N SER A 74 30.93 -5.40 0.71
CA SER A 74 29.65 -4.87 0.23
C SER A 74 28.49 -5.85 0.43
N LYS A 75 28.76 -7.16 0.43
CA LYS A 75 27.74 -8.18 0.68
C LYS A 75 27.32 -8.17 2.14
N VAL A 76 28.29 -8.07 3.06
CA VAL A 76 28.03 -7.92 4.50
C VAL A 76 27.27 -6.63 4.77
N THR A 77 27.71 -5.51 4.21
CA THR A 77 27.03 -4.21 4.36
C THR A 77 25.58 -4.27 3.88
N ARG A 78 25.32 -4.82 2.69
CA ARG A 78 23.95 -4.94 2.15
C ARG A 78 23.03 -5.77 3.06
N LEU A 79 23.53 -6.89 3.59
CA LEU A 79 22.76 -7.74 4.51
C LEU A 79 22.46 -7.01 5.83
N LEU A 80 23.43 -6.26 6.36
CA LEU A 80 23.31 -5.53 7.63
C LEU A 80 22.50 -4.23 7.54
N ASN A 81 22.35 -3.66 6.34
CA ASN A 81 21.49 -2.52 6.09
C ASN A 81 20.06 -2.91 5.72
N GLY A 82 19.82 -4.20 5.40
CA GLY A 82 18.51 -4.66 4.94
C GLY A 82 18.17 -4.13 3.55
N ASP A 83 19.20 -3.84 2.74
CA ASP A 83 19.03 -3.40 1.36
C ASP A 83 18.17 -4.43 0.59
N ALA A 84 17.49 -3.99 -0.48
CA ALA A 84 16.45 -4.74 -1.20
C ALA A 84 16.84 -6.10 -1.83
N VAL A 85 18.02 -6.63 -1.50
CA VAL A 85 18.44 -7.99 -1.81
C VAL A 85 17.78 -8.97 -0.85
N ARG A 86 17.03 -9.92 -1.41
CA ARG A 86 16.44 -11.04 -0.67
C ARG A 86 17.52 -11.75 0.15
N PRO A 87 17.37 -11.86 1.49
CA PRO A 87 18.33 -12.60 2.30
C PRO A 87 18.28 -14.08 1.94
N ASN A 88 19.45 -14.70 1.86
CA ASN A 88 19.57 -16.15 1.73
C ASN A 88 19.71 -16.75 3.14
N GLU A 89 18.85 -17.71 3.50
CA GLU A 89 18.89 -18.36 4.81
C GLU A 89 20.27 -18.93 5.13
N SER A 90 20.93 -19.57 4.17
CA SER A 90 22.27 -20.15 4.36
C SER A 90 23.33 -19.08 4.63
N GLU A 91 23.19 -17.91 4.03
CA GLU A 91 24.07 -16.76 4.27
C GLU A 91 23.87 -16.21 5.68
N VAL A 92 22.61 -16.04 6.10
CA VAL A 92 22.29 -15.62 7.47
C VAL A 92 22.82 -16.63 8.48
N VAL A 93 22.62 -17.92 8.27
CA VAL A 93 23.17 -18.98 9.13
C VAL A 93 24.69 -18.88 9.23
N ALA A 94 25.40 -18.61 8.13
CA ALA A 94 26.84 -18.41 8.16
C ALA A 94 27.25 -17.21 9.03
N VAL A 95 26.54 -16.08 8.93
CA VAL A 95 26.75 -14.91 9.78
C VAL A 95 26.49 -15.23 11.25
N LEU A 96 25.39 -15.91 11.56
CA LEU A 96 25.05 -16.30 12.94
C LEU A 96 26.12 -17.20 13.55
N ASN A 97 26.61 -18.19 12.81
CA ASN A 97 27.70 -19.05 13.23
C ASN A 97 29.00 -18.27 13.44
N ALA A 98 29.34 -17.35 12.53
CA ALA A 98 30.53 -16.52 12.66
C ALA A 98 30.47 -15.60 13.90
N LEU A 99 29.27 -15.13 14.24
CA LEU A 99 29.00 -14.33 15.45
C LEU A 99 28.77 -15.18 16.71
N GLU A 100 28.92 -16.50 16.63
CA GLU A 100 28.78 -17.45 17.74
C GLU A 100 27.39 -17.41 18.41
N VAL A 101 26.36 -17.04 17.63
CA VAL A 101 24.96 -17.06 18.08
C VAL A 101 24.48 -18.51 18.16
N SER A 102 23.83 -18.88 19.26
CA SER A 102 23.40 -20.26 19.52
C SER A 102 22.03 -20.33 20.22
N GLY A 103 21.53 -21.55 20.44
CA GLY A 103 20.28 -21.81 21.17
C GLY A 103 19.03 -21.20 20.51
N ASP A 104 18.09 -20.78 21.34
CA ASP A 104 16.79 -20.23 20.91
C ASP A 104 16.94 -18.99 20.04
N GLU A 105 17.99 -18.19 20.27
CA GLU A 105 18.27 -17.00 19.50
C GLU A 105 18.67 -17.33 18.05
N PHE A 106 19.49 -18.36 17.85
CA PHE A 106 19.84 -18.85 16.53
C PHE A 106 18.59 -19.30 15.76
N ALA A 107 17.73 -20.09 16.42
CA ALA A 107 16.48 -20.56 15.84
C ALA A 107 15.56 -19.39 15.45
N ARG A 108 15.44 -18.39 16.31
CA ARG A 108 14.64 -17.17 16.08
C ARG A 108 15.16 -16.38 14.88
N LEU A 109 16.46 -16.06 14.82
CA LEU A 109 17.03 -15.26 13.72
C LEU A 109 17.02 -16.00 12.38
N ARG A 110 17.16 -17.33 12.41
CA ARG A 110 16.98 -18.16 11.22
C ARG A 110 15.53 -18.16 10.73
N ALA A 111 14.55 -18.18 11.64
CA ALA A 111 13.13 -18.04 11.27
C ALA A 111 12.85 -16.65 10.66
N MET A 112 13.36 -15.56 11.27
CA MET A 112 13.28 -14.22 10.69
C MET A 112 13.90 -14.15 9.29
N ALA A 113 15.02 -14.84 9.05
CA ALA A 113 15.63 -14.91 7.72
C ALA A 113 14.74 -15.58 6.69
N ARG A 114 14.03 -16.64 7.06
CA ARG A 114 13.02 -17.27 6.20
C ARG A 114 11.90 -16.29 5.90
N ASP A 115 11.35 -15.67 6.94
CA ASP A 115 10.26 -14.69 6.86
C ASP A 115 10.60 -13.50 5.96
N ALA A 116 11.83 -12.97 6.07
CA ALA A 116 12.35 -11.89 5.25
C ALA A 116 12.66 -12.31 3.80
N ALA A 117 12.86 -13.61 3.57
CA ALA A 117 13.05 -14.21 2.25
C ALA A 117 11.73 -14.58 1.55
N HIS A 118 10.58 -14.46 2.23
CA HIS A 118 9.28 -14.65 1.60
C HIS A 118 9.05 -13.59 0.51
N ARG A 119 8.37 -14.03 -0.55
CA ARG A 119 7.90 -13.16 -1.62
C ARG A 119 6.52 -12.67 -1.23
N GLY A 120 6.34 -11.36 -1.10
CA GLY A 120 5.00 -10.79 -1.08
C GLY A 120 4.23 -11.18 -2.34
N TRP A 121 2.91 -11.23 -2.27
CA TRP A 121 2.05 -11.61 -3.39
C TRP A 121 2.28 -10.73 -4.64
N TRP A 122 2.74 -9.49 -4.44
CA TRP A 122 3.12 -8.55 -5.49
C TRP A 122 4.40 -8.96 -6.23
N VAL A 123 5.33 -9.75 -5.67
CA VAL A 123 6.60 -10.07 -6.34
C VAL A 123 6.40 -10.92 -7.60
N GLY A 124 5.40 -11.80 -7.64
CA GLY A 124 5.00 -12.52 -8.85
C GLY A 124 4.16 -11.69 -9.83
N ARG A 125 3.51 -10.64 -9.32
CA ARG A 125 2.62 -9.73 -10.08
C ARG A 125 3.26 -8.35 -10.34
N ALA A 126 4.53 -8.14 -9.97
CA ALA A 126 5.21 -6.85 -10.03
C ALA A 126 5.34 -6.37 -11.48
N LYS A 127 5.61 -7.29 -12.40
CA LYS A 127 5.55 -7.05 -13.85
C LYS A 127 4.14 -6.64 -14.34
N ARG A 128 3.09 -6.99 -13.61
CA ARG A 128 1.67 -6.74 -13.91
C ARG A 128 1.06 -5.55 -13.17
N MET A 129 1.80 -4.89 -12.26
CA MET A 129 1.34 -3.70 -11.54
C MET A 129 2.32 -2.52 -11.61
N GLY A 130 3.55 -2.75 -12.04
CA GLY A 130 4.61 -1.75 -12.08
C GLY A 130 5.44 -1.70 -10.81
N GLU A 131 6.71 -1.33 -10.96
CA GLU A 131 7.70 -1.33 -9.90
C GLU A 131 7.32 -0.39 -8.75
N ARG A 132 6.85 0.83 -9.07
CA ARG A 132 6.35 1.79 -8.08
C ARG A 132 5.18 1.22 -7.27
N GLN A 133 4.20 0.61 -7.94
CA GLN A 133 3.04 0.02 -7.24
C GLN A 133 3.44 -1.19 -6.39
N ALA A 134 4.43 -1.96 -6.80
CA ALA A 134 4.96 -3.09 -6.03
C ALA A 134 5.68 -2.63 -4.76
N VAL A 135 6.42 -1.52 -4.79
CA VAL A 135 7.04 -0.92 -3.60
C VAL A 135 5.96 -0.45 -2.62
N HIS A 136 4.95 0.28 -3.10
CA HIS A 136 3.84 0.70 -2.25
C HIS A 136 3.12 -0.51 -1.63
N ALA A 137 2.80 -1.53 -2.42
CA ALA A 137 2.15 -2.74 -1.91
C ALA A 137 3.00 -3.46 -0.85
N ASP A 138 4.34 -3.41 -0.96
CA ASP A 138 5.25 -3.97 0.05
C ASP A 138 5.14 -3.24 1.38
N LEU A 139 5.15 -1.91 1.35
CA LEU A 139 5.08 -1.07 2.56
C LEU A 139 3.68 -1.07 3.20
N GLU A 140 2.63 -1.17 2.39
CA GLU A 140 1.25 -1.27 2.89
C GLU A 140 0.98 -2.62 3.57
N SER A 141 1.70 -3.67 3.17
CA SER A 141 1.49 -5.02 3.65
C SER A 141 1.86 -5.15 5.13
N GLY A 142 0.87 -5.47 5.97
CA GLY A 142 1.06 -5.60 7.42
C GLY A 142 1.22 -4.26 8.15
N ALA A 143 1.02 -3.13 7.48
CA ALA A 143 0.92 -1.84 8.17
C ALA A 143 -0.31 -1.86 9.09
N ALA A 144 -0.14 -1.33 10.31
CA ALA A 144 -1.24 -1.08 11.23
C ALA A 144 -1.89 0.28 10.97
N THR A 145 -1.08 1.29 10.62
CA THR A 145 -1.57 2.60 10.16
C THR A 145 -0.80 3.07 8.94
N ILE A 146 -1.55 3.72 8.03
CA ILE A 146 -1.01 4.46 6.90
C ILE A 146 -1.45 5.91 7.09
N ARG A 147 -0.49 6.82 7.07
CA ARG A 147 -0.73 8.27 7.17
C ARG A 147 -0.13 8.93 5.95
N GLU A 148 -0.89 9.72 5.22
CA GLU A 148 -0.43 10.27 3.94
C GLU A 148 -0.73 11.77 3.83
N TYR A 149 0.19 12.52 3.23
CA TYR A 149 -0.02 13.89 2.83
C TYR A 149 0.09 13.99 1.30
N GLN A 150 -0.94 14.55 0.67
CA GLN A 150 -0.98 14.74 -0.78
C GLN A 150 -1.20 16.21 -1.15
N GLN A 151 -0.25 16.77 -1.89
CA GLN A 151 -0.28 18.18 -2.31
C GLN A 151 -0.60 18.40 -3.79
N THR A 152 -0.60 17.33 -4.60
CA THR A 152 -0.75 17.45 -6.06
C THR A 152 -1.86 16.57 -6.64
N TRP A 153 -2.06 15.35 -6.13
CA TRP A 153 -2.98 14.36 -6.71
C TRP A 153 -3.91 13.78 -5.64
N ALA A 154 -5.02 13.18 -6.07
CA ALA A 154 -5.83 12.38 -5.16
C ALA A 154 -5.00 11.19 -4.60
N PRO A 155 -5.16 10.82 -3.31
CA PRO A 155 -4.37 9.77 -2.67
C PRO A 155 -4.48 8.43 -3.39
N GLY A 156 -3.36 7.75 -3.59
CA GLY A 156 -3.24 6.62 -4.51
C GLY A 156 -4.18 5.44 -4.20
N LEU A 157 -4.45 5.21 -2.93
CA LEU A 157 -5.37 4.18 -2.43
C LEU A 157 -6.84 4.59 -2.53
N LEU A 158 -7.16 5.85 -2.83
CA LEU A 158 -8.53 6.36 -2.97
C LEU A 158 -8.83 6.78 -4.40
N GLN A 159 -7.97 6.47 -5.37
CA GLN A 159 -8.21 6.81 -6.76
C GLN A 159 -9.27 5.89 -7.38
N THR A 160 -10.20 6.48 -8.11
CA THR A 160 -11.19 5.81 -8.95
C THR A 160 -10.56 5.31 -10.25
N PRO A 161 -11.08 4.24 -10.87
CA PRO A 161 -10.52 3.71 -12.12
C PRO A 161 -10.39 4.75 -13.25
N ASP A 162 -11.39 5.63 -13.40
CA ASP A 162 -11.39 6.66 -14.44
C ASP A 162 -10.35 7.75 -14.16
N TYR A 163 -10.16 8.12 -12.89
CA TYR A 163 -9.10 9.05 -12.51
C TYR A 163 -7.72 8.45 -12.80
N VAL A 164 -7.48 7.18 -12.43
CA VAL A 164 -6.22 6.48 -12.74
C VAL A 164 -5.98 6.44 -14.24
N ARG A 165 -7.01 6.12 -15.04
CA ARG A 165 -6.94 6.07 -16.50
C ARG A 165 -6.57 7.42 -17.09
N ALA A 166 -7.18 8.50 -16.59
CA ALA A 166 -6.86 9.86 -17.00
C ALA A 166 -5.39 10.18 -16.68
N LEU A 167 -4.95 9.97 -15.43
CA LEU A 167 -3.57 10.24 -15.02
C LEU A 167 -2.55 9.51 -15.89
N THR A 168 -2.70 8.19 -16.06
CA THR A 168 -1.78 7.39 -16.88
C THR A 168 -1.74 7.89 -18.32
N ARG A 169 -2.89 8.27 -18.90
CA ARG A 169 -2.94 8.81 -20.26
C ARG A 169 -2.21 10.14 -20.40
N TYR A 170 -2.42 11.09 -19.49
CA TYR A 170 -1.81 12.42 -19.62
C TYR A 170 -0.33 12.43 -19.24
N ASP A 171 0.09 11.60 -18.29
CA ASP A 171 1.51 11.40 -17.98
C ASP A 171 2.26 10.83 -19.19
N ASP A 172 1.72 9.81 -19.86
CA ASP A 172 2.34 9.21 -21.05
C ASP A 172 2.51 10.22 -22.21
N LEU A 173 1.53 11.12 -22.38
CA LEU A 173 1.58 12.19 -23.39
C LEU A 173 2.62 13.28 -23.10
N THR A 174 2.89 13.57 -21.82
CA THR A 174 3.69 14.73 -21.41
C THR A 174 5.09 14.36 -20.92
N LEU A 175 5.27 13.12 -20.46
CA LEU A 175 6.50 12.57 -19.93
C LEU A 175 6.82 11.22 -20.59
N PRO A 176 7.03 11.20 -21.93
CA PRO A 176 7.28 9.96 -22.65
C PRO A 176 8.51 9.24 -22.09
N GLY A 177 8.36 7.95 -21.79
CA GLY A 177 9.44 7.10 -21.25
C GLY A 177 9.60 7.12 -19.73
N VAL A 178 8.87 7.97 -19.00
CA VAL A 178 8.80 7.88 -17.52
C VAL A 178 7.95 6.69 -17.10
N LEU A 179 6.82 6.48 -17.77
CA LEU A 179 6.08 5.22 -17.70
C LEU A 179 6.75 4.19 -18.61
N LYS A 180 7.13 3.03 -18.05
CA LYS A 180 7.61 1.92 -18.87
C LYS A 180 6.48 1.50 -19.82
N ALA A 181 6.81 1.22 -21.09
CA ALA A 181 5.84 0.87 -22.14
C ALA A 181 4.92 -0.33 -21.79
N GLU A 182 5.29 -1.15 -20.80
CA GLU A 182 4.52 -2.29 -20.32
C GLU A 182 3.44 -1.92 -19.28
N LEU A 183 3.38 -0.67 -18.83
CA LEU A 183 2.43 -0.18 -17.82
C LEU A 183 1.30 0.60 -18.48
N ASP A 184 0.30 -0.12 -19.00
CA ASP A 184 -0.94 0.51 -19.44
C ASP A 184 -1.84 0.90 -18.25
N ALA A 185 -2.88 1.69 -18.53
CA ALA A 185 -3.82 2.13 -17.50
C ALA A 185 -4.52 0.96 -16.78
N GLU A 186 -4.78 -0.15 -17.46
CA GLU A 186 -5.47 -1.32 -16.89
C GLU A 186 -4.61 -2.06 -15.87
N VAL A 187 -3.31 -2.15 -16.13
CA VAL A 187 -2.29 -2.65 -15.20
C VAL A 187 -2.28 -1.81 -13.92
N MET A 188 -2.26 -0.48 -14.05
CA MET A 188 -2.26 0.43 -12.91
C MET A 188 -3.56 0.37 -12.10
N ILE A 189 -4.72 0.30 -12.77
CA ILE A 189 -6.03 0.15 -12.15
C ILE A 189 -6.09 -1.16 -11.34
N LYS A 190 -5.68 -2.29 -11.93
CA LYS A 190 -5.67 -3.59 -11.25
C LYS A 190 -4.73 -3.60 -10.04
N GLY A 191 -3.56 -2.97 -10.17
CA GLY A 191 -2.60 -2.81 -9.08
C GLY A 191 -3.21 -2.05 -7.89
N ARG A 192 -3.84 -0.91 -8.17
CA ARG A 192 -4.51 -0.09 -7.14
C ARG A 192 -5.71 -0.80 -6.52
N ALA A 193 -6.55 -1.46 -7.33
CA ALA A 193 -7.69 -2.22 -6.82
C ALA A 193 -7.25 -3.32 -5.83
N GLN A 194 -6.15 -4.03 -6.13
CA GLN A 194 -5.64 -5.05 -5.22
C GLN A 194 -5.12 -4.47 -3.90
N ARG A 195 -4.41 -3.32 -3.95
CA ARG A 195 -3.96 -2.60 -2.74
C ARG A 195 -5.14 -2.07 -1.92
N GLN A 196 -6.18 -1.56 -2.58
CA GLN A 196 -7.43 -1.12 -1.96
C GLN A 196 -8.14 -2.25 -1.21
N LEU A 197 -8.20 -3.44 -1.81
CA LEU A 197 -8.79 -4.63 -1.17
C LEU A 197 -8.02 -5.02 0.11
N MET A 198 -6.69 -4.97 0.11
CA MET A 198 -5.90 -5.24 1.31
C MET A 198 -6.16 -4.23 2.41
N ARG A 199 -6.25 -2.94 2.07
CA ARG A 199 -6.59 -1.90 3.03
C ARG A 199 -7.96 -2.13 3.66
N GLN A 200 -8.94 -2.54 2.86
CA GLN A 200 -10.33 -2.77 3.29
C GLN A 200 -10.53 -4.10 4.03
N ALA A 201 -9.50 -4.95 4.15
CA ALA A 201 -9.61 -6.19 4.89
C ALA A 201 -9.93 -5.95 6.38
N PRO A 202 -10.57 -6.90 7.09
CA PRO A 202 -10.88 -6.76 8.51
C PRO A 202 -9.66 -6.45 9.40
N ASP A 203 -8.49 -6.95 9.02
CA ASP A 203 -7.18 -6.71 9.64
C ASP A 203 -6.32 -5.68 8.89
N GLY A 204 -6.89 -5.02 7.87
CA GLY A 204 -6.23 -3.95 7.13
C GLY A 204 -5.99 -2.68 7.97
N PRO A 205 -5.03 -1.84 7.54
CA PRO A 205 -4.61 -0.65 8.26
C PRO A 205 -5.72 0.39 8.40
N THR A 206 -5.62 1.21 9.46
CA THR A 206 -6.28 2.53 9.44
C THR A 206 -5.56 3.45 8.48
N TYR A 207 -6.30 4.24 7.71
CA TYR A 207 -5.75 5.11 6.69
C TYR A 207 -6.20 6.55 6.89
N GLU A 208 -5.27 7.43 7.20
CA GLU A 208 -5.54 8.85 7.42
C GLU A 208 -4.80 9.70 6.40
N VAL A 209 -5.51 10.54 5.65
CA VAL A 209 -4.90 11.35 4.61
C VAL A 209 -5.23 12.83 4.77
N VAL A 210 -4.20 13.66 4.67
CA VAL A 210 -4.32 15.11 4.58
C VAL A 210 -4.11 15.51 3.13
N ILE A 211 -5.12 16.12 2.51
CA ILE A 211 -5.11 16.57 1.12
C ILE A 211 -5.02 18.09 1.11
N ASP A 212 -4.01 18.65 0.44
CA ASP A 212 -3.94 20.10 0.24
C ASP A 212 -5.10 20.57 -0.65
N GLU A 213 -5.73 21.70 -0.30
CA GLU A 213 -6.82 22.28 -1.11
C GLU A 213 -6.40 22.54 -2.57
N GLY A 214 -5.10 22.71 -2.86
CA GLY A 214 -4.55 22.76 -4.20
C GLY A 214 -4.90 21.56 -5.09
N VAL A 215 -5.09 20.37 -4.51
CA VAL A 215 -5.53 19.16 -5.23
C VAL A 215 -6.95 19.31 -5.77
N LEU A 216 -7.81 20.04 -5.05
CA LEU A 216 -9.19 20.29 -5.45
C LEU A 216 -9.25 21.38 -6.53
N MET A 217 -8.31 22.32 -6.52
CA MET A 217 -8.34 23.48 -7.42
C MET A 217 -7.61 23.24 -8.75
N ARG A 218 -6.60 22.38 -8.78
CA ARG A 218 -5.79 22.13 -9.99
C ARG A 218 -6.41 20.99 -10.79
N PRO A 219 -6.87 21.22 -12.04
CA PRO A 219 -7.39 20.14 -12.87
C PRO A 219 -6.28 19.16 -13.25
N THR A 220 -6.22 18.02 -12.56
CA THR A 220 -5.29 16.91 -12.85
C THR A 220 -5.87 15.90 -13.83
N ALA A 221 -7.16 16.01 -14.10
CA ALA A 221 -7.95 15.19 -15.02
C ALA A 221 -9.09 16.07 -15.59
N PRO A 222 -9.80 15.64 -16.65
CA PRO A 222 -11.05 16.25 -17.07
C PRO A 222 -11.97 16.50 -15.87
N LEU A 223 -12.65 17.65 -15.87
CA LEU A 223 -13.36 18.15 -14.69
C LEU A 223 -14.45 17.20 -14.21
N GLU A 224 -15.10 16.48 -15.12
CA GLU A 224 -16.12 15.46 -14.80
C GLU A 224 -15.51 14.28 -14.03
N ILE A 225 -14.31 13.87 -14.43
CA ILE A 225 -13.55 12.78 -13.78
C ILE A 225 -13.05 13.25 -12.42
N LEU A 226 -12.51 14.47 -12.34
CA LEU A 226 -12.05 15.04 -11.08
C LEU A 226 -13.22 15.24 -10.10
N ALA A 227 -14.37 15.76 -10.55
CA ALA A 227 -15.56 15.89 -9.71
C ALA A 227 -16.00 14.52 -9.15
N THR A 228 -16.01 13.48 -9.99
CA THR A 228 -16.31 12.11 -9.55
C THR A 228 -15.30 11.60 -8.52
N GLN A 229 -14.02 11.88 -8.73
CA GLN A 229 -12.95 11.55 -7.78
C GLN A 229 -13.12 12.28 -6.44
N LEU A 230 -13.49 13.56 -6.44
CA LEU A 230 -13.72 14.33 -5.21
C LEU A 230 -14.94 13.82 -4.43
N ARG A 231 -16.04 13.48 -5.10
CA ARG A 231 -17.20 12.83 -4.45
C ARG A 231 -16.84 11.48 -3.86
N HIS A 232 -16.02 10.69 -4.57
CA HIS A 232 -15.50 9.44 -4.01
C HIS A 232 -14.70 9.66 -2.73
N LEU A 233 -13.84 10.70 -2.69
CA LEU A 233 -13.11 11.07 -1.48
C LEU A 233 -14.02 11.53 -0.34
N ALA A 234 -15.09 12.26 -0.64
CA ALA A 234 -16.07 12.70 0.36
C ALA A 234 -16.88 11.55 0.95
N ALA A 235 -17.11 10.49 0.15
CA ALA A 235 -17.91 9.33 0.53
C ALA A 235 -17.10 8.20 1.19
N VAL A 236 -15.77 8.36 1.36
CA VAL A 236 -14.98 7.30 2.02
C VAL A 236 -15.44 7.09 3.44
N SER A 237 -15.48 5.83 3.84
CA SER A 237 -15.83 5.39 5.17
C SER A 237 -14.96 4.18 5.51
N ASP A 238 -15.12 3.67 6.74
CA ASP A 238 -14.45 2.45 7.24
C ASP A 238 -12.92 2.53 7.31
N LYS A 239 -12.40 2.67 8.53
CA LYS A 239 -10.97 2.83 8.87
C LYS A 239 -10.22 3.91 8.08
N THR A 240 -10.92 4.71 7.29
CA THR A 240 -10.36 5.72 6.39
C THR A 240 -10.84 7.11 6.82
N THR A 241 -9.95 8.08 6.88
CA THR A 241 -10.29 9.46 7.19
C THR A 241 -9.56 10.42 6.27
N VAL A 242 -10.32 11.28 5.61
CA VAL A 242 -9.80 12.32 4.71
C VAL A 242 -9.96 13.67 5.39
N TYR A 243 -8.86 14.39 5.49
CA TYR A 243 -8.80 15.77 5.94
C TYR A 243 -8.38 16.65 4.77
N VAL A 244 -9.04 17.79 4.57
CA VAL A 244 -8.60 18.81 3.61
C VAL A 244 -7.85 19.89 4.38
N LEU A 245 -6.64 20.21 3.94
CA LEU A 245 -5.83 21.34 4.44
C LEU A 245 -6.16 22.59 3.62
N PRO A 246 -6.88 23.57 4.21
CA PRO A 246 -7.23 24.79 3.48
C PRO A 246 -5.99 25.58 3.06
N LYS A 247 -6.06 26.23 1.90
CA LYS A 247 -5.01 27.09 1.35
C LYS A 247 -4.56 28.21 2.30
N LYS A 248 -5.48 28.67 3.15
CA LYS A 248 -5.23 29.75 4.13
C LYS A 248 -4.93 29.23 5.54
N ALA A 249 -4.83 27.91 5.73
CA ALA A 249 -4.52 27.33 7.02
C ALA A 249 -3.12 27.74 7.49
N LEU A 250 -3.01 28.09 8.77
CA LEU A 250 -1.71 28.33 9.40
C LEU A 250 -1.14 27.00 9.88
N ILE A 251 -0.08 26.53 9.23
CA ILE A 251 0.71 25.41 9.72
C ILE A 251 1.72 25.95 10.73
N ASP A 252 1.74 25.39 11.94
CA ASP A 252 2.60 25.83 13.04
C ASP A 252 4.03 26.13 12.60
N ALA A 253 4.54 27.29 13.04
CA ALA A 253 5.88 27.80 12.71
C ALA A 253 6.16 27.97 11.20
N TYR A 254 5.12 28.12 10.37
CA TYR A 254 5.21 28.32 8.91
C TYR A 254 5.96 27.20 8.17
N SER A 255 5.99 26.00 8.77
CA SER A 255 6.72 24.85 8.26
C SER A 255 5.87 24.09 7.23
N VAL A 256 6.01 24.44 5.95
CA VAL A 256 5.28 23.81 4.85
C VAL A 256 5.99 22.55 4.31
N PRO A 257 5.25 21.52 3.87
CA PRO A 257 5.84 20.36 3.18
C PRO A 257 6.45 20.74 1.84
N ARG A 258 7.48 20.00 1.43
CA ARG A 258 8.11 20.17 0.10
C ARG A 258 7.55 19.21 -0.94
N SER A 259 6.99 18.09 -0.49
CA SER A 259 6.60 16.94 -1.31
C SER A 259 5.43 16.20 -0.66
N SER A 260 4.72 15.39 -1.46
CA SER A 260 3.80 14.39 -0.94
C SER A 260 4.59 13.25 -0.28
N PHE A 261 4.07 12.70 0.81
CA PHE A 261 4.71 11.59 1.51
C PHE A 261 3.70 10.71 2.24
N SER A 262 4.09 9.45 2.45
CA SER A 262 3.37 8.45 3.23
C SER A 262 4.21 7.99 4.42
N LEU A 263 3.54 7.68 5.52
CA LEU A 263 4.08 7.14 6.77
C LEU A 263 3.40 5.80 7.03
N PHE A 264 4.19 4.74 7.14
CA PHE A 264 3.73 3.38 7.44
C PHE A 264 4.20 2.99 8.84
N THR A 265 3.26 2.64 9.72
CA THR A 265 3.59 2.13 11.06
C THR A 265 3.03 0.72 11.21
N TYR A 266 3.78 -0.15 11.87
CA TYR A 266 3.46 -1.58 12.00
C TYR A 266 3.03 -1.90 13.44
N ALA A 267 2.41 -3.07 13.62
CA ALA A 267 1.88 -3.46 14.93
C ALA A 267 2.99 -3.83 15.94
N ASP A 268 4.13 -4.36 15.47
CA ASP A 268 5.28 -4.65 16.32
C ASP A 268 6.06 -3.34 16.59
N PRO A 269 6.23 -2.91 17.86
CA PRO A 269 7.01 -1.71 18.19
C PRO A 269 8.49 -1.80 17.79
N GLY A 270 8.99 -3.01 17.53
CA GLY A 270 10.32 -3.27 17.00
C GLY A 270 10.46 -2.95 15.51
N ASP A 271 9.35 -2.80 14.79
CA ASP A 271 9.33 -2.38 13.40
C ASP A 271 9.21 -0.86 13.34
N GLY A 272 10.25 -0.20 12.81
CA GLY A 272 10.30 1.25 12.70
C GLY A 272 9.27 1.80 11.70
N THR A 273 8.84 3.06 11.93
CA THR A 273 8.05 3.81 10.96
C THR A 273 8.84 3.96 9.65
N ILE A 274 8.19 3.73 8.51
CA ILE A 274 8.77 3.94 7.18
C ILE A 274 8.15 5.17 6.54
N VAL A 275 8.97 6.04 5.94
CA VAL A 275 8.51 7.14 5.09
C VAL A 275 8.72 6.77 3.63
N LEU A 276 7.73 7.08 2.80
CA LEU A 276 7.85 7.06 1.34
C LEU A 276 7.55 8.46 0.82
N GLU A 277 8.48 9.07 0.11
CA GLU A 277 8.31 10.35 -0.56
C GLU A 277 8.13 10.17 -2.06
N ASP A 278 7.01 10.70 -2.59
CA ASP A 278 6.67 10.58 -4.00
C ASP A 278 7.56 11.48 -4.85
N CYS A 279 8.25 10.91 -5.83
CA CYS A 279 9.15 11.63 -6.73
C CYS A 279 8.77 11.36 -8.19
N VAL A 280 9.24 12.21 -9.10
CA VAL A 280 8.91 12.07 -10.53
C VAL A 280 9.44 10.74 -11.09
N THR A 281 10.71 10.43 -10.83
CA THR A 281 11.40 9.25 -11.38
C THR A 281 11.34 8.05 -10.45
N SER A 282 11.86 8.18 -9.23
CA SER A 282 11.98 7.10 -8.25
C SER A 282 11.64 7.62 -6.87
N ASP A 283 10.70 6.96 -6.20
CA ASP A 283 10.27 7.33 -4.84
C ASP A 283 11.41 7.10 -3.84
N LEU A 284 11.49 7.94 -2.82
CA LEU A 284 12.49 7.83 -1.76
C LEU A 284 11.89 7.11 -0.55
N VAL A 285 12.56 6.05 -0.10
CA VAL A 285 12.17 5.31 1.12
C VAL A 285 13.14 5.67 2.24
N LEU A 286 12.62 6.20 3.35
CA LEU A 286 13.40 6.47 4.57
C LEU A 286 12.92 5.54 5.69
N ASN A 287 13.88 5.00 6.43
CA ASN A 287 13.64 4.06 7.52
C ASN A 287 14.50 4.35 8.76
N ASP A 288 15.43 5.30 8.66
CA ASP A 288 16.28 5.68 9.76
C ASP A 288 15.50 6.62 10.69
N PRO A 289 15.60 6.46 12.02
CA PRO A 289 14.80 7.26 12.96
C PRO A 289 15.01 8.78 12.83
N GLU A 290 16.21 9.23 12.47
CA GLU A 290 16.54 10.65 12.33
C GLU A 290 15.88 11.27 11.10
N GLY A 291 15.86 10.54 9.98
CA GLY A 291 15.20 10.92 8.74
C GLY A 291 13.68 10.84 8.83
N VAL A 292 13.14 9.89 9.59
CA VAL A 292 11.68 9.69 9.75
C VAL A 292 11.06 10.72 10.71
N LYS A 293 11.77 11.09 11.79
CA LYS A 293 11.20 11.94 12.85
C LYS A 293 10.61 13.27 12.36
N PRO A 294 11.26 14.01 11.43
CA PRO A 294 10.69 15.24 10.87
C PRO A 294 9.34 15.03 10.19
N TYR A 295 9.13 13.92 9.48
CA TYR A 295 7.86 13.64 8.78
C TYR A 295 6.73 13.34 9.76
N GLU A 296 7.00 12.64 10.86
CA GLU A 296 6.00 12.42 11.92
C GLU A 296 5.53 13.75 12.53
N VAL A 297 6.48 14.63 12.84
CA VAL A 297 6.19 15.97 13.40
C VAL A 297 5.42 16.81 12.39
N LEU A 298 5.84 16.78 11.12
CA LEU A 298 5.21 17.53 10.05
C LEU A 298 3.77 17.05 9.81
N TYR A 299 3.55 15.74 9.69
CA TYR A 299 2.21 15.18 9.54
C TYR A 299 1.27 15.58 10.68
N ALA A 300 1.76 15.52 11.93
CA ALA A 300 0.97 15.95 13.08
C ALA A 300 0.57 17.44 13.00
N ARG A 301 1.45 18.30 12.49
CA ARG A 301 1.14 19.74 12.26
C ARG A 301 0.11 19.92 11.14
N LEU A 302 0.27 19.21 10.02
CA LEU A 302 -0.65 19.26 8.90
C LEU A 302 -2.05 18.83 9.31
N LYS A 303 -2.17 17.70 10.00
CA LYS A 303 -3.45 17.19 10.50
C LYS A 303 -4.14 18.17 11.45
N ARG A 304 -3.38 18.84 12.33
CA ARG A 304 -3.94 19.87 13.24
C ARG A 304 -4.45 21.10 12.50
N ALA A 305 -3.82 21.48 11.38
CA ALA A 305 -4.20 22.64 10.59
C ALA A 305 -5.30 22.32 9.55
N ALA A 306 -5.57 21.05 9.30
CA ALA A 306 -6.61 20.60 8.38
C ALA A 306 -8.01 20.71 8.99
N LEU A 307 -9.02 20.77 8.13
CA LEU A 307 -10.42 20.75 8.55
C LEU A 307 -10.78 19.41 9.20
N PRO A 308 -11.74 19.39 10.13
CA PRO A 308 -12.38 18.14 10.57
C PRO A 308 -12.90 17.31 9.39
N ALA A 309 -13.04 16.00 9.57
CA ALA A 309 -13.38 15.08 8.47
C ALA A 309 -14.74 15.40 7.82
N ASP A 310 -15.75 15.81 8.58
CA ASP A 310 -17.07 16.16 8.07
C ASP A 310 -17.07 17.48 7.30
N GLU A 311 -16.29 18.48 7.75
CA GLU A 311 -16.06 19.72 7.01
C GLU A 311 -15.25 19.49 5.73
N SER A 312 -14.28 18.59 5.78
CA SER A 312 -13.47 18.16 4.64
C SER A 312 -14.35 17.52 3.57
N ALA A 313 -15.25 16.60 3.95
CA ALA A 313 -16.21 15.98 3.04
C ALA A 313 -17.13 17.01 2.39
N ARG A 314 -17.64 17.98 3.17
CA ARG A 314 -18.47 19.09 2.64
C ARG A 314 -17.70 19.95 1.62
N LEU A 315 -16.43 20.25 1.88
CA LEU A 315 -15.60 21.03 0.96
C LEU A 315 -15.33 20.27 -0.35
N LEU A 316 -15.07 18.96 -0.27
CA LEU A 316 -14.88 18.09 -1.43
C LEU A 316 -16.14 18.03 -2.32
N GLU A 317 -17.33 17.83 -1.72
CA GLU A 317 -18.61 17.84 -2.45
C GLU A 317 -18.86 19.19 -3.11
N LYS A 318 -18.65 20.28 -2.37
CA LYS A 318 -18.82 21.64 -2.90
C LYS A 318 -17.91 21.89 -4.11
N ALA A 319 -16.64 21.51 -4.02
CA ALA A 319 -15.68 21.67 -5.12
C ALA A 319 -16.10 20.85 -6.36
N ALA A 320 -16.59 19.63 -6.17
CA ALA A 320 -17.12 18.80 -7.25
C ALA A 320 -18.34 19.47 -7.94
N ASP A 321 -19.26 20.05 -7.17
CA ASP A 321 -20.44 20.74 -7.72
C ASP A 321 -20.06 22.00 -8.51
N GLU A 322 -19.09 22.77 -8.02
CA GLU A 322 -18.59 23.97 -8.69
C GLU A 322 -17.93 23.64 -10.04
N MET A 323 -17.15 22.56 -10.12
CA MET A 323 -16.57 22.08 -11.38
C MET A 323 -17.66 21.74 -12.40
N MET A 324 -18.70 21.01 -11.98
CA MET A 324 -19.79 20.61 -12.88
C MET A 324 -20.60 21.82 -13.37
N LYS A 325 -20.82 22.83 -12.52
CA LYS A 325 -21.49 24.07 -12.93
C LYS A 325 -20.70 24.84 -13.98
N GLY A 326 -19.37 24.93 -13.82
CA GLY A 326 -18.49 25.61 -14.78
C GLY A 326 -18.41 24.94 -16.15
N ILE A 327 -18.72 23.64 -16.25
CA ILE A 327 -18.82 22.92 -17.53
C ILE A 327 -20.13 23.22 -18.25
N MET A 328 -21.21 23.48 -17.50
CA MET A 328 -22.56 23.71 -18.03
C MET A 328 -22.83 25.16 -18.45
N SER A 329 -21.95 26.10 -18.07
CA SER A 329 -22.01 27.53 -18.38
C SER A 329 -21.16 27.89 -19.59
#